data_AF-A0AAA9S6K4-F1
#
_entry.id   AF-A0AAA9S6K4-F1
#
_cell.length_a   1.000
_cell.length_b   1.000
_cell.length_c   1.000
_cell.angle_alpha   90.00
_cell.angle_beta   90.00
_cell.angle_gamma   90.00
#
_symmetry.space_group_name_H-M   'P 1'
#
loop_
_entity.id
_entity.type
_entity.pdbx_description
1 polymer ?
#
loop_
_entity_poly.entity_id
_entity_poly.type
_entity_poly.pdbx_seq_one_letter_code
_entity_poly.pdbx_strand_id
1 'polypeptide(L)'
;MVAAIPWIAIPMVPFGIIFFVLQWYFFRTSRNVKRLECTTRSPVFSHLASSLRGLWTIRAYKAEQKFQELFDSHQDLHSEAWFLLLTTSRWLAVYLDVICAIFVTVVAFGALILVETLDLGQVGLALSLTITLTGMFQWCVKQSAEVENMMISVERVIEYTDLKKEEPWEHTPSFLLLEGKIVFDNVKFRHSLCEPLILKDLRACIDSGQKLGIVGRTGAGKSSLIAALFRLSEPKGGIWIDDILITRIGLNHSRKSMSVAPQEPVLFTGTVRKNLDPFNEYLGEELWNVLEEVQLKETIQGLPGKMDTELAESGLNLSVGQRQLVCLARAILRKNKILILDKATSNVDPRYGAEVHETWNPNCKCGKWKTFSDAEKCFYALFGPEISLNNINPNKGKQGKKLYAVN
;
A
#
# COMPACT_ATOMS: atom_id res chain seq x y z
N MET A 1 1.65 52.37 23.71
CA MET A 1 1.63 51.99 25.13
C MET A 1 2.89 52.44 25.86
N VAL A 2 4.06 51.84 25.60
CA VAL A 2 5.34 52.24 26.26
C VAL A 2 5.75 53.69 25.96
N ALA A 3 5.46 54.18 24.74
CA ALA A 3 5.71 55.59 24.38
C ALA A 3 4.80 56.60 25.09
N ALA A 4 3.63 56.17 25.60
CA ALA A 4 2.69 57.03 26.32
C ALA A 4 2.85 56.90 27.85
N ILE A 5 3.15 55.69 28.34
CA ILE A 5 3.39 55.40 29.76
C ILE A 5 4.57 54.42 29.85
N PRO A 6 5.81 54.91 29.98
CA PRO A 6 7.02 54.07 30.03
C PRO A 6 7.00 53.05 31.17
N TRP A 7 6.33 53.38 32.27
CA TRP A 7 6.19 52.53 33.46
C TRP A 7 5.45 51.21 33.20
N ILE A 8 4.66 51.10 32.13
CA ILE A 8 3.97 49.85 31.74
C ILE A 8 4.95 48.80 31.19
N ALA A 9 6.15 49.20 30.76
CA ALA A 9 7.18 48.24 30.34
C ALA A 9 7.67 47.33 31.48
N ILE A 10 7.62 47.82 32.73
CA ILE A 10 8.10 47.09 33.90
C ILE A 10 7.29 45.80 34.16
N PRO A 11 5.94 45.82 34.22
CA PRO A 11 5.16 44.58 34.36
C PRO A 11 5.24 43.70 33.11
N MET A 12 5.45 44.26 31.91
CA MET A 12 5.47 43.47 30.67
C MET A 12 6.57 42.38 30.66
N VAL A 13 7.74 42.65 31.22
CA VAL A 13 8.88 41.72 31.23
C VAL A 13 8.61 40.43 32.04
N PRO A 14 8.23 40.48 33.34
CA PRO A 14 7.93 39.29 34.11
C PRO A 14 6.73 38.52 33.55
N PHE A 15 5.69 39.20 33.05
CA PHE A 15 4.56 38.54 32.39
C PHE A 15 5.02 37.77 31.15
N GLY A 16 5.85 38.37 30.29
CA GLY A 16 6.42 37.70 29.12
C GLY A 16 7.21 36.43 29.45
N ILE A 17 8.00 36.45 30.54
CA ILE A 17 8.74 35.26 31.00
C ILE A 17 7.79 34.16 31.46
N ILE A 18 6.78 34.49 32.27
CA ILE A 18 5.77 33.52 32.74
C ILE A 18 5.04 32.90 31.55
N PHE A 19 4.64 33.70 30.56
CA PHE A 19 4.01 33.21 29.33
C PHE A 19 4.91 32.24 28.57
N PHE A 20 6.19 32.59 28.37
CA PHE A 20 7.12 31.75 27.62
C PHE A 20 7.35 30.40 28.31
N VAL A 21 7.53 30.39 29.65
CA VAL A 21 7.71 29.16 30.42
C VAL A 21 6.47 28.27 30.36
N LEU A 22 5.28 28.85 30.50
CA LEU A 22 4.01 28.12 30.41
C LEU A 22 3.82 27.50 29.01
N GLN A 23 4.12 28.27 27.96
CA GLN A 23 4.03 27.83 26.58
C GLN A 23 5.02 26.69 26.28
N TRP A 24 6.26 26.82 26.72
CA TRP A 24 7.28 25.79 26.56
C TRP A 24 6.89 24.47 27.24
N TYR A 25 6.37 24.55 28.47
CA TYR A 25 5.87 23.38 29.19
C TYR A 25 4.69 22.71 28.46
N PHE A 26 3.73 23.52 27.99
CA PHE A 26 2.57 23.02 27.25
C PHE A 26 2.97 22.29 25.96
N PHE A 27 3.89 22.84 25.17
CA PHE A 27 4.30 22.22 23.91
C PHE A 27 4.87 20.82 24.08
N ARG A 28 5.69 20.62 25.12
CA ARG A 28 6.28 19.30 25.39
C ARG A 28 5.21 18.25 25.67
N THR A 29 4.18 18.61 26.43
CA THR A 29 3.08 17.70 26.78
C THR A 29 2.12 17.51 25.61
N SER A 30 1.67 18.59 24.97
CA SER A 30 0.73 18.58 23.84
C SER A 30 1.25 17.71 22.69
N ARG A 31 2.53 17.81 22.35
CA ARG A 31 3.13 17.01 21.26
C ARG A 31 3.07 15.50 21.55
N ASN A 32 3.33 15.09 22.79
CA ASN A 32 3.26 13.68 23.17
C ASN A 32 1.83 13.15 23.16
N VAL A 33 0.88 13.94 23.70
CA VAL A 33 -0.56 13.61 23.66
C VAL A 33 -1.06 13.53 22.22
N LYS A 34 -0.65 14.46 21.35
CA LYS A 34 -1.02 14.45 19.93
C LYS A 34 -0.47 13.22 19.20
N ARG A 35 0.78 12.83 19.48
CA ARG A 35 1.35 11.58 18.95
C ARG A 35 0.56 10.35 19.39
N LEU A 36 0.18 10.28 20.67
CA LEU A 36 -0.66 9.20 21.20
C LEU A 36 -2.01 9.11 20.46
N GLU A 37 -2.75 10.21 20.36
CA GLU A 37 -4.03 10.28 19.62
C GLU A 37 -3.87 9.84 18.17
N CYS A 38 -2.82 10.30 17.50
CA CYS A 38 -2.58 9.94 16.12
C CYS A 38 -2.18 8.47 15.93
N THR A 39 -1.73 7.76 16.96
CA THR A 39 -1.48 6.30 16.92
C THR A 39 -2.75 5.49 17.19
N THR A 40 -3.62 5.94 18.11
CA THR A 40 -4.89 5.25 18.42
C THR A 40 -5.93 5.39 17.32
N ARG A 41 -5.77 6.37 16.43
CA ARG A 41 -6.63 6.55 15.26
C ARG A 41 -6.47 5.47 14.17
N SER A 42 -5.28 4.88 14.02
CA SER A 42 -5.01 3.92 12.93
C SER A 42 -5.84 2.62 13.04
N PRO A 43 -5.94 1.96 14.22
CA PRO A 43 -6.76 0.77 14.39
C PRO A 43 -8.23 0.94 13.97
N VAL A 44 -8.83 2.10 14.20
CA VAL A 44 -10.23 2.39 13.82
C VAL A 44 -10.42 2.24 12.31
N PHE A 45 -9.54 2.84 11.50
CA PHE A 45 -9.59 2.74 10.05
C PHE A 45 -9.25 1.34 9.54
N SER A 46 -8.24 0.68 10.14
CA SER A 46 -7.86 -0.68 9.77
C SER A 46 -8.98 -1.69 10.06
N HIS A 47 -9.68 -1.55 11.18
CA HIS A 47 -10.83 -2.37 11.54
C HIS A 47 -12.00 -2.15 10.58
N LEU A 48 -12.33 -0.89 10.27
CA LEU A 48 -13.36 -0.55 9.28
C LEU A 48 -13.05 -1.16 7.90
N ALA A 49 -11.83 -0.98 7.40
CA ALA A 49 -11.41 -1.51 6.10
C ALA A 49 -11.44 -3.05 6.05
N SER A 50 -11.17 -3.73 7.17
CA SER A 50 -11.25 -5.19 7.27
C SER A 50 -12.69 -5.67 7.34
N SER A 51 -13.55 -4.93 8.06
CA SER A 51 -14.98 -5.22 8.19
C SER A 51 -15.72 -5.06 6.87
N LEU A 52 -15.39 -4.03 6.08
CA LEU A 52 -15.95 -3.84 4.74
C LEU A 52 -15.54 -4.97 3.78
N ARG A 53 -14.26 -5.37 3.79
CA ARG A 53 -13.77 -6.49 2.97
C ARG A 53 -14.37 -7.83 3.37
N GLY A 54 -14.59 -8.06 4.66
CA GLY A 54 -15.11 -9.30 5.23
C GLY A 54 -16.61 -9.32 5.50
N LEU A 55 -17.39 -8.36 4.98
CA LEU A 55 -18.77 -8.11 5.40
C LEU A 55 -19.67 -9.34 5.28
N TRP A 56 -19.57 -10.06 4.16
CA TRP A 56 -20.37 -11.28 3.94
C TRP A 56 -20.02 -12.39 4.91
N THR A 57 -18.74 -12.57 5.22
CA THR A 57 -18.28 -13.55 6.20
C THR A 57 -18.80 -13.22 7.60
N ILE A 58 -18.73 -11.95 8.01
CA ILE A 58 -19.24 -11.51 9.32
C ILE A 58 -20.73 -11.81 9.46
N ARG A 59 -21.52 -11.49 8.43
CA ARG A 59 -22.97 -11.77 8.42
C ARG A 59 -23.29 -13.26 8.35
N ALA A 60 -22.52 -14.04 7.58
CA ALA A 60 -22.69 -15.48 7.50
C ALA A 60 -22.47 -16.16 8.86
N TYR A 61 -21.49 -15.70 9.63
CA TYR A 61 -21.21 -16.18 10.99
C TYR A 61 -22.05 -15.50 12.08
N LYS A 62 -22.93 -14.53 11.74
CA LYS A 62 -23.73 -13.73 12.68
C LYS A 62 -22.89 -13.11 13.80
N ALA A 63 -21.69 -12.62 13.43
CA ALA A 63 -20.70 -12.09 14.36
C ALA A 63 -20.73 -10.55 14.46
N GLU A 64 -21.82 -9.90 14.03
CA GLU A 64 -21.92 -8.45 13.95
C GLU A 64 -21.67 -7.77 15.30
N GLN A 65 -22.29 -8.26 16.36
CA GLN A 65 -22.16 -7.70 17.70
C GLN A 65 -20.71 -7.72 18.19
N LYS A 66 -19.99 -8.83 17.96
CA LYS A 66 -18.58 -8.95 18.35
C LYS A 66 -17.69 -7.95 17.62
N PHE A 67 -17.97 -7.69 16.33
CA PHE A 67 -17.25 -6.69 15.55
C PHE A 67 -17.63 -5.26 15.96
N GLN A 68 -18.87 -5.02 16.36
CA GLN A 68 -19.32 -3.74 16.92
C GLN A 68 -18.61 -3.44 18.25
N GLU A 69 -18.63 -4.37 19.20
CA GLU A 69 -17.94 -4.21 20.49
C GLU A 69 -16.43 -3.95 20.30
N LEU A 70 -15.80 -4.64 19.34
CA LEU A 70 -14.39 -4.40 19.01
C LEU A 70 -14.16 -3.01 18.41
N PHE A 71 -15.04 -2.56 17.50
CA PHE A 71 -14.98 -1.22 16.93
C PHE A 71 -15.15 -0.14 18.00
N ASP A 72 -16.14 -0.31 18.88
CA ASP A 72 -16.43 0.60 20.00
C ASP A 72 -15.21 0.69 20.92
N SER A 73 -14.54 -0.43 21.24
CA SER A 73 -13.31 -0.42 22.05
C SER A 73 -12.16 0.39 21.42
N HIS A 74 -12.01 0.32 20.08
CA HIS A 74 -11.02 1.12 19.37
C HIS A 74 -11.41 2.60 19.34
N GLN A 75 -12.70 2.89 19.19
CA GLN A 75 -13.23 4.25 19.19
C GLN A 75 -13.13 4.90 20.58
N ASP A 76 -13.39 4.16 21.66
CA ASP A 76 -13.27 4.64 23.04
C ASP A 76 -11.82 5.03 23.35
N LEU A 77 -10.86 4.18 22.98
CA LEU A 77 -9.43 4.47 23.17
C LEU A 77 -8.97 5.71 22.37
N HIS A 78 -9.49 5.88 21.15
CA HIS A 78 -9.23 7.10 20.37
C HIS A 78 -9.86 8.33 21.01
N SER A 79 -11.11 8.20 21.48
CA SER A 79 -11.87 9.27 22.12
C SER A 79 -11.24 9.71 23.44
N GLU A 80 -10.71 8.79 24.24
CA GLU A 80 -9.97 9.10 25.47
C GLU A 80 -8.72 9.95 25.17
N ALA A 81 -7.92 9.53 24.19
CA ALA A 81 -6.72 10.28 23.77
C ALA A 81 -7.07 11.65 23.18
N TRP A 82 -8.13 11.73 22.37
CA TRP A 82 -8.62 12.98 21.81
C TRP A 82 -9.16 13.93 22.90
N PHE A 83 -9.90 13.40 23.87
CA PHE A 83 -10.40 14.17 25.00
C PHE A 83 -9.26 14.73 25.86
N LEU A 84 -8.20 13.95 26.07
CA LEU A 84 -6.99 14.41 26.75
C LEU A 84 -6.34 15.60 26.01
N LEU A 85 -6.27 15.54 24.68
CA LEU A 85 -5.76 16.65 23.85
C LEU A 85 -6.61 17.92 24.02
N LEU A 86 -7.94 17.78 23.93
CA LEU A 86 -8.88 18.89 24.12
C LEU A 86 -8.74 19.50 25.52
N THR A 87 -8.67 18.67 26.55
CA THR A 87 -8.57 19.11 27.94
C THR A 87 -7.25 19.84 28.19
N THR A 88 -6.14 19.35 27.63
CA THR A 88 -4.83 20.00 27.71
C THR A 88 -4.84 21.37 27.02
N SER A 89 -5.47 21.49 25.84
CA SER A 89 -5.64 22.76 25.14
C SER A 89 -6.51 23.76 25.94
N ARG A 90 -7.60 23.28 26.54
CA ARG A 90 -8.47 24.10 27.41
C ARG A 90 -7.76 24.56 28.68
N TRP A 91 -6.95 23.69 29.29
CA TRP A 91 -6.10 24.06 30.41
C TRP A 91 -5.21 25.26 30.04
N LEU A 92 -4.46 25.18 28.94
CA LEU A 92 -3.63 26.31 28.49
C LEU A 92 -4.46 27.58 28.30
N ALA A 93 -5.61 27.48 27.62
CA ALA A 93 -6.48 28.62 27.37
C ALA A 93 -6.89 29.34 28.66
N VAL A 94 -7.35 28.60 29.68
CA VAL A 94 -7.76 29.17 30.98
C VAL A 94 -6.59 29.86 31.68
N TYR A 95 -5.41 29.25 31.71
CA TYR A 95 -4.24 29.87 32.35
C TYR A 95 -3.78 31.12 31.61
N LEU A 96 -3.79 31.12 30.27
CA LEU A 96 -3.51 32.32 29.48
C LEU A 96 -4.54 33.42 29.78
N ASP A 97 -5.82 33.09 29.92
CA ASP A 97 -6.89 34.04 30.26
C ASP A 97 -6.70 34.65 31.64
N VAL A 98 -6.32 33.85 32.64
CA VAL A 98 -6.01 34.34 34.00
C VAL A 98 -4.79 35.28 33.99
N ILE A 99 -3.70 34.91 33.32
CA ILE A 99 -2.49 35.77 33.26
C ILE A 99 -2.80 37.10 32.57
N CYS A 100 -3.55 37.04 31.47
CA CYS A 100 -4.03 38.22 30.74
C CYS A 100 -4.93 39.12 31.58
N ALA A 101 -5.85 38.54 32.35
CA ALA A 101 -6.70 39.29 33.26
C ALA A 101 -5.87 40.02 34.33
N ILE A 102 -4.91 39.33 34.98
CA ILE A 102 -4.02 39.95 35.97
C ILE A 102 -3.22 41.10 35.35
N PHE A 103 -2.69 40.93 34.14
CA PHE A 103 -1.96 41.99 33.43
C PHE A 103 -2.84 43.22 33.18
N VAL A 104 -4.06 43.03 32.67
CA VAL A 104 -5.03 44.13 32.45
C VAL A 104 -5.36 44.82 33.76
N THR A 105 -5.54 44.07 34.86
CA THR A 105 -5.79 44.63 36.20
C THR A 105 -4.61 45.48 36.69
N VAL A 106 -3.36 44.99 36.55
CA VAL A 106 -2.16 45.74 36.94
C VAL A 106 -2.03 47.03 36.14
N VAL A 107 -2.27 47.00 34.83
CA VAL A 107 -2.23 48.19 33.98
C VAL A 107 -3.35 49.17 34.34
N ALA A 108 -4.55 48.68 34.66
CA ALA A 108 -5.67 49.52 35.07
C ALA A 108 -5.42 50.24 36.39
N PHE A 109 -4.96 49.54 37.43
CA PHE A 109 -4.61 50.16 38.70
C PHE A 109 -3.38 51.08 38.58
N GLY A 110 -2.40 50.72 37.75
CA GLY A 110 -1.26 51.60 37.45
C GLY A 110 -1.72 52.91 36.79
N ALA A 111 -2.63 52.85 35.83
CA ALA A 111 -3.16 54.04 35.18
C ALA A 111 -3.98 54.92 36.15
N LEU A 112 -4.69 54.33 37.12
CA LEU A 112 -5.39 55.07 38.18
C LEU A 112 -4.42 55.79 39.13
N ILE A 113 -3.31 55.16 39.50
CA ILE A 113 -2.29 55.80 40.37
C ILE A 113 -1.63 56.99 39.67
N LEU A 114 -1.40 56.90 38.36
CA LEU A 114 -0.79 57.95 37.55
C LEU A 114 -1.78 58.99 37.01
N VAL A 115 -3.04 58.98 37.47
CA VAL A 115 -4.10 59.87 36.94
C VAL A 115 -3.79 61.36 37.08
N GLU A 116 -3.00 61.75 38.10
CA GLU A 116 -2.59 63.14 38.30
C GLU A 116 -1.49 63.60 37.32
N THR A 117 -0.81 62.64 36.69
CA THR A 117 0.32 62.91 35.77
C THR A 117 -0.03 62.68 34.30
N LEU A 118 -1.16 62.05 34.01
CA LEU A 118 -1.57 61.61 32.68
C LEU A 118 -2.84 62.32 32.23
N ASP A 119 -2.93 62.61 30.93
CA ASP A 119 -4.16 63.12 30.33
C ASP A 119 -5.23 62.02 30.24
N LEU A 120 -6.51 62.39 30.40
CA LEU A 120 -7.65 61.46 30.40
C LEU A 120 -7.72 60.62 29.12
N GLY A 121 -7.37 61.22 27.96
CA GLY A 121 -7.30 60.53 26.68
C GLY A 121 -6.20 59.47 26.62
N GLN A 122 -5.06 59.71 27.28
CA GLN A 122 -3.93 58.77 27.30
C GLN A 122 -4.22 57.53 28.14
N VAL A 123 -4.96 57.70 29.26
CA VAL A 123 -5.40 56.58 30.11
C VAL A 123 -6.37 55.65 29.36
N GLY A 124 -7.37 56.23 28.69
CA GLY A 124 -8.32 55.45 27.87
C GLY A 124 -7.64 54.72 26.73
N LEU A 125 -6.70 55.38 26.04
CA LEU A 125 -5.89 54.78 24.99
C LEU A 125 -5.03 53.62 25.51
N ALA A 126 -4.39 53.76 26.67
CA ALA A 126 -3.57 52.73 27.27
C ALA A 126 -4.39 51.47 27.63
N LEU A 127 -5.56 51.65 28.25
CA LEU A 127 -6.47 50.56 28.60
C LEU A 127 -7.00 49.81 27.36
N SER A 128 -7.49 50.55 26.36
CA SER A 128 -8.01 49.96 25.12
C SER A 128 -6.94 49.17 24.35
N LEU A 129 -5.73 49.72 24.25
CA LEU A 129 -4.59 49.03 23.63
C LEU A 129 -4.16 47.81 24.44
N THR A 130 -4.25 47.85 25.77
CA THR A 130 -3.91 46.71 26.63
C THR A 130 -4.83 45.53 26.36
N ILE A 131 -6.15 45.76 26.34
CA ILE A 131 -7.14 44.70 26.08
C ILE A 131 -6.91 44.10 24.68
N THR A 132 -6.73 44.96 23.68
CA THR A 132 -6.51 44.54 22.29
C THR A 132 -5.22 43.72 22.12
N LEU A 133 -4.10 44.22 22.66
CA LEU A 133 -2.80 43.55 22.60
C LEU A 133 -2.85 42.18 23.29
N THR A 134 -3.48 42.13 24.45
CA THR A 134 -3.60 40.92 25.26
C THR A 134 -4.42 39.85 24.51
N GLY A 135 -5.54 40.22 23.90
CA GLY A 135 -6.34 39.30 23.07
C GLY A 135 -5.59 38.79 21.84
N MET A 136 -4.87 39.66 21.12
CA MET A 136 -4.05 39.25 19.98
C MET A 136 -2.92 38.30 20.39
N PHE A 137 -2.29 38.55 21.54
CA PHE A 137 -1.21 37.72 22.05
C PHE A 137 -1.69 36.31 22.41
N GLN A 138 -2.83 36.19 23.12
CA GLN A 138 -3.44 34.89 23.42
C GLN A 138 -3.77 34.10 22.17
N TRP A 139 -4.34 34.77 21.16
CA TRP A 139 -4.64 34.13 19.88
C TRP A 139 -3.36 33.65 19.21
N CYS A 140 -2.30 34.47 19.17
CA CYS A 140 -1.01 34.08 18.61
C CYS A 140 -0.41 32.82 19.27
N VAL A 141 -0.46 32.73 20.60
CA VAL A 141 0.02 31.55 21.34
C VAL A 141 -0.80 30.31 20.99
N LYS A 142 -2.14 30.42 20.98
CA LYS A 142 -3.04 29.33 20.60
C LYS A 142 -2.78 28.88 19.16
N GLN A 143 -2.61 29.80 18.22
CA GLN A 143 -2.30 29.46 16.83
C GLN A 143 -0.92 28.81 16.68
N SER A 144 0.08 29.26 17.42
CA SER A 144 1.41 28.65 17.41
C SER A 144 1.36 27.18 17.86
N ALA A 145 0.53 26.86 18.86
CA ALA A 145 0.27 25.47 19.28
C ALA A 145 -0.42 24.63 18.22
N GLU A 146 -1.43 25.18 17.56
CA GLU A 146 -2.12 24.49 16.48
C GLU A 146 -1.19 24.19 15.30
N VAL A 147 -0.33 25.15 14.92
CA VAL A 147 0.67 24.96 13.86
C VAL A 147 1.64 23.83 14.22
N GLU A 148 2.19 23.82 15.43
CA GLU A 148 3.10 22.74 15.88
C GLU A 148 2.40 21.37 15.84
N ASN A 149 1.14 21.30 16.31
CA ASN A 149 0.33 20.09 16.24
C ASN A 149 0.09 19.62 14.79
N MET A 150 -0.11 20.56 13.85
CA MET A 150 -0.26 20.25 12.42
C MET A 150 1.06 19.79 11.78
N MET A 151 2.21 20.32 12.21
CA MET A 151 3.53 19.94 11.69
C MET A 151 3.91 18.48 11.96
N ILE A 152 3.31 17.84 12.96
CA ILE A 152 3.43 16.38 13.18
C ILE A 152 2.94 15.59 11.95
N SER A 153 1.96 16.11 11.21
CA SER A 153 1.50 15.48 9.96
C SER A 153 2.57 15.57 8.87
N VAL A 154 3.30 16.68 8.79
CA VAL A 154 4.40 16.86 7.83
C VAL A 154 5.58 15.96 8.19
N GLU A 155 5.94 15.85 9.48
CA GLU A 155 6.94 14.91 9.99
C GLU A 155 6.68 13.48 9.50
N ARG A 156 5.42 13.02 9.59
CA ARG A 156 5.00 11.69 9.09
C ARG A 156 5.10 11.53 7.58
N VAL A 157 4.83 12.59 6.81
CA VAL A 157 4.96 12.53 5.34
C VAL A 157 6.44 12.43 4.94
N ILE A 158 7.32 13.15 5.64
CA ILE A 158 8.78 13.10 5.43
C ILE A 158 9.33 11.71 5.78
N GLU A 159 8.77 11.02 6.78
CA GLU A 159 9.17 9.64 7.09
C GLU A 159 9.06 8.71 5.86
N TYR A 160 8.03 8.90 5.01
CA TYR A 160 7.89 8.12 3.77
C TYR A 160 8.93 8.47 2.70
N THR A 161 9.51 9.68 2.72
CA THR A 161 10.53 10.07 1.74
C THR A 161 11.89 9.43 2.00
N ASP A 162 12.15 9.05 3.25
CA ASP A 162 13.41 8.49 3.73
C ASP A 162 13.42 6.95 3.75
N LEU A 163 12.32 6.30 3.37
CA LEU A 163 12.24 4.84 3.27
C LEU A 163 13.24 4.29 2.25
N LYS A 164 13.74 3.08 2.53
CA LYS A 164 14.60 2.35 1.60
C LYS A 164 13.85 2.11 0.28
N LYS A 165 14.38 2.69 -0.80
CA LYS A 165 13.82 2.56 -2.16
C LYS A 165 14.21 1.22 -2.78
N GLU A 166 13.41 0.76 -3.73
CA GLU A 166 13.80 -0.32 -4.65
C GLU A 166 15.01 0.13 -5.49
N GLU A 167 15.71 -0.85 -6.09
CA GLU A 167 16.80 -0.58 -7.03
C GLU A 167 16.33 0.32 -8.20
N PRO A 168 17.25 1.05 -8.86
CA PRO A 168 16.90 2.02 -9.89
C PRO A 168 15.96 1.47 -10.97
N TRP A 169 14.95 2.28 -11.31
CA TRP A 169 13.96 1.96 -12.34
C TRP A 169 14.61 1.74 -13.70
N GLU A 170 15.64 2.52 -14.02
CA GLU A 170 16.38 2.47 -15.28
C GLU A 170 17.89 2.37 -15.03
N HIS A 171 18.55 1.51 -15.81
CA HIS A 171 19.97 1.54 -16.08
C HIS A 171 20.16 1.76 -17.58
N THR A 172 21.33 2.28 -18.00
CA THR A 172 21.70 2.56 -19.41
C THR A 172 21.24 1.45 -20.38
N PRO A 173 20.78 1.82 -21.60
CA PRO A 173 20.05 0.90 -22.45
C PRO A 173 20.99 -0.13 -23.07
N SER A 174 20.82 -1.39 -22.71
CA SER A 174 21.17 -2.50 -23.60
C SER A 174 19.86 -2.98 -24.22
N PHE A 175 19.63 -2.62 -25.49
CA PHE A 175 18.55 -3.17 -26.30
C PHE A 175 18.67 -4.69 -26.28
N LEU A 176 17.80 -5.36 -25.52
CA LEU A 176 17.83 -6.80 -25.35
C LEU A 176 16.70 -7.38 -26.20
N LEU A 177 17.06 -7.75 -27.42
CA LEU A 177 16.30 -8.75 -28.17
C LEU A 177 16.52 -10.08 -27.46
N LEU A 178 15.75 -10.31 -26.40
CA LEU A 178 15.82 -11.54 -25.62
C LEU A 178 15.48 -12.73 -26.51
N GLU A 179 16.21 -13.83 -26.44
CA GLU A 179 15.78 -15.12 -26.98
C GLU A 179 14.84 -15.82 -26.00
N GLY A 180 14.92 -15.51 -24.70
CA GLY A 180 14.05 -16.03 -23.65
C GLY A 180 14.61 -17.22 -22.89
N LYS A 181 15.93 -17.44 -22.93
CA LYS A 181 16.63 -18.46 -22.13
C LYS A 181 16.81 -17.97 -20.70
N ILE A 182 16.44 -18.79 -19.71
CA ILE A 182 16.54 -18.45 -18.27
C ILE A 182 17.44 -19.46 -17.56
N VAL A 183 18.46 -18.99 -16.86
CA VAL A 183 19.37 -19.83 -16.07
C VAL A 183 19.35 -19.38 -14.61
N PHE A 184 18.95 -20.29 -13.73
CA PHE A 184 19.07 -20.16 -12.29
C PHE A 184 20.36 -20.82 -11.83
N ASP A 185 21.24 -20.03 -11.21
CA ASP A 185 22.49 -20.50 -10.60
C ASP A 185 22.51 -20.18 -9.10
N ASN A 186 22.38 -21.24 -8.31
CA ASN A 186 22.49 -21.22 -6.85
C ASN A 186 21.59 -20.16 -6.17
N VAL A 187 20.35 -20.03 -6.66
CA VAL A 187 19.44 -18.97 -6.26
C VAL A 187 18.87 -19.23 -4.86
N LYS A 188 18.93 -18.20 -4.02
CA LYS A 188 18.43 -18.14 -2.64
C LYS A 188 17.48 -16.96 -2.51
N PHE A 189 16.25 -17.21 -2.07
CA PHE A 189 15.21 -16.18 -2.02
C PHE A 189 14.47 -16.18 -0.69
N ARG A 190 14.11 -14.99 -0.22
CA ARG A 190 13.26 -14.69 0.94
C ARG A 190 12.49 -13.40 0.65
N HIS A 191 11.26 -13.27 1.13
CA HIS A 191 10.49 -12.04 0.92
C HIS A 191 11.07 -10.88 1.73
N SER A 192 11.32 -11.11 3.01
CA SER A 192 11.89 -10.11 3.94
C SER A 192 13.28 -10.52 4.45
N LEU A 193 14.12 -9.54 4.81
CA LEU A 193 15.45 -9.80 5.38
C LEU A 193 15.39 -10.59 6.71
N CYS A 194 14.29 -10.45 7.45
CA CYS A 194 14.05 -11.13 8.73
C CYS A 194 13.43 -12.52 8.58
N GLU A 195 13.03 -12.91 7.36
CA GLU A 195 12.38 -14.18 7.11
C GLU A 195 13.38 -15.28 6.72
N PRO A 196 13.04 -16.56 6.99
CA PRO A 196 13.85 -17.68 6.55
C PRO A 196 13.90 -17.76 5.02
N LEU A 197 14.98 -18.37 4.50
CA LEU A 197 15.10 -18.67 3.07
C LEU A 197 14.02 -19.66 2.64
N ILE A 198 13.22 -19.26 1.65
CA ILE A 198 12.16 -20.07 1.04
C ILE A 198 12.76 -20.92 -0.08
N LEU A 199 13.44 -20.29 -1.04
CA LEU A 199 14.20 -20.99 -2.08
C LEU A 199 15.64 -21.13 -1.63
N LYS A 200 16.19 -22.34 -1.74
CA LYS A 200 17.54 -22.69 -1.29
C LYS A 200 18.29 -23.37 -2.43
N ASP A 201 19.35 -22.73 -2.89
CA ASP A 201 20.31 -23.26 -3.87
C ASP A 201 19.63 -23.79 -5.15
N LEU A 202 18.63 -23.07 -5.67
CA LEU A 202 17.93 -23.45 -6.90
C LEU A 202 18.87 -23.35 -8.10
N ARG A 203 18.98 -24.46 -8.84
CA ARG A 203 19.75 -24.58 -10.10
C ARG A 203 18.86 -25.17 -11.18
N ALA A 204 18.69 -24.44 -12.28
CA ALA A 204 17.83 -24.85 -13.38
C ALA A 204 18.19 -24.06 -14.65
N CYS A 205 18.06 -24.70 -15.81
CA CYS A 205 18.20 -24.05 -17.11
C CYS A 205 16.92 -24.27 -17.90
N ILE A 206 16.35 -23.19 -18.44
CA ILE A 206 15.16 -23.18 -19.27
C ILE A 206 15.57 -22.61 -20.62
N ASP A 207 15.46 -23.43 -21.67
CA ASP A 207 15.86 -23.02 -23.01
C ASP A 207 14.80 -22.13 -23.67
N SER A 208 15.22 -21.32 -24.64
CA SER A 208 14.31 -20.47 -25.40
C SER A 208 13.23 -21.32 -26.10
N GLY A 209 11.98 -20.83 -26.06
CA GLY A 209 10.83 -21.50 -26.67
C GLY A 209 10.36 -22.76 -25.93
N GLN A 210 10.99 -23.12 -24.81
CA GLN A 210 10.61 -24.28 -24.01
C GLN A 210 9.34 -23.99 -23.19
N LYS A 211 8.38 -24.92 -23.22
CA LYS A 211 7.23 -24.92 -22.32
C LYS A 211 7.60 -25.71 -21.05
N LEU A 212 7.64 -25.06 -19.90
CA LEU A 212 7.98 -25.68 -18.61
C LEU A 212 6.78 -25.65 -17.65
N GLY A 213 6.45 -26.81 -17.08
CA GLY A 213 5.48 -26.93 -15.99
C GLY A 213 6.15 -26.95 -14.62
N ILE A 214 5.74 -26.06 -13.72
CA ILE A 214 6.23 -26.04 -12.33
C ILE A 214 5.14 -26.60 -11.41
N VAL A 215 5.35 -27.82 -10.93
CA VAL A 215 4.42 -28.53 -10.03
C VAL A 215 4.99 -28.66 -8.63
N GLY A 216 4.12 -28.73 -7.64
CA GLY A 216 4.52 -28.82 -6.23
C GLY A 216 3.35 -28.63 -5.28
N ARG A 217 3.53 -29.02 -4.02
CA ARG A 217 2.51 -28.84 -2.98
C ARG A 217 2.23 -27.35 -2.74
N THR A 218 1.08 -27.04 -2.15
CA THR A 218 0.80 -25.70 -1.64
C THR A 218 1.88 -25.31 -0.62
N GLY A 219 2.44 -24.10 -0.76
CA GLY A 219 3.56 -23.64 0.07
C GLY A 219 4.96 -24.10 -0.36
N ALA A 220 5.11 -24.82 -1.48
CA ALA A 220 6.42 -25.27 -1.98
C ALA A 220 7.32 -24.14 -2.55
N GLY A 221 6.87 -22.87 -2.52
CA GLY A 221 7.66 -21.73 -3.01
C GLY A 221 7.45 -21.37 -4.49
N LYS A 222 6.40 -21.87 -5.16
CA LYS A 222 6.11 -21.58 -6.58
C LYS A 222 5.93 -20.08 -6.85
N SER A 223 5.06 -19.41 -6.08
CA SER A 223 4.88 -17.95 -6.22
C SER A 223 6.11 -17.17 -5.75
N SER A 224 6.93 -17.71 -4.84
CA SER A 224 8.22 -17.12 -4.46
C SER A 224 9.26 -17.18 -5.59
N LEU A 225 9.21 -18.20 -6.45
CA LEU A 225 10.04 -18.27 -7.66
C LEU A 225 9.66 -17.16 -8.65
N ILE A 226 8.35 -16.93 -8.83
CA ILE A 226 7.86 -15.82 -9.66
C ILE A 226 8.30 -14.48 -9.06
N ALA A 227 8.16 -14.30 -7.74
CA ALA A 227 8.61 -13.09 -7.05
C ALA A 227 10.12 -12.85 -7.18
N ALA A 228 10.94 -13.90 -7.16
CA ALA A 228 12.38 -13.82 -7.38
C ALA A 228 12.71 -13.39 -8.83
N LEU A 229 11.99 -13.93 -9.81
CA LEU A 229 12.18 -13.62 -11.23
C LEU A 229 11.79 -12.17 -11.55
N PHE A 230 10.69 -11.65 -10.99
CA PHE A 230 10.29 -10.24 -11.13
C PHE A 230 11.06 -9.27 -10.23
N ARG A 231 12.01 -9.77 -9.43
CA ARG A 231 12.76 -9.00 -8.43
C ARG A 231 11.83 -8.15 -7.56
N LEU A 232 10.78 -8.78 -7.00
CA LEU A 232 9.93 -8.13 -5.98
C LEU A 232 10.67 -8.02 -4.64
N SER A 233 11.59 -8.96 -4.40
CA SER A 233 12.64 -8.87 -3.38
C SER A 233 13.93 -9.34 -4.04
N GLU A 234 15.08 -8.82 -3.61
CA GLU A 234 16.35 -9.10 -4.28
C GLU A 234 16.81 -10.54 -3.98
N PRO A 235 16.90 -11.42 -4.99
CA PRO A 235 17.42 -12.76 -4.81
C PRO A 235 18.94 -12.74 -4.60
N LYS A 236 19.46 -13.71 -3.85
CA LYS A 236 20.89 -14.02 -3.80
C LYS A 236 21.21 -15.14 -4.78
N GLY A 237 22.41 -15.14 -5.35
CA GLY A 237 22.78 -16.06 -6.44
C GLY A 237 22.64 -15.38 -7.81
N GLY A 238 22.65 -16.16 -8.89
CA GLY A 238 22.54 -15.66 -10.26
C GLY A 238 21.24 -16.08 -10.93
N ILE A 239 20.45 -15.11 -11.39
CA ILE A 239 19.38 -15.36 -12.37
C ILE A 239 19.82 -14.67 -13.65
N TRP A 240 20.02 -15.45 -14.70
CA TRP A 240 20.47 -14.97 -16.00
C TRP A 240 19.34 -15.11 -17.01
N ILE A 241 19.13 -14.06 -17.80
CA ILE A 241 18.23 -14.09 -18.95
C ILE A 241 19.08 -13.79 -20.18
N ASP A 242 19.17 -14.73 -21.12
CA ASP A 242 20.02 -14.64 -22.33
C ASP A 242 21.46 -14.22 -22.02
N ASP A 243 22.07 -14.93 -21.06
CA ASP A 243 23.44 -14.72 -20.59
C ASP A 243 23.70 -13.35 -19.91
N ILE A 244 22.64 -12.61 -19.57
CA ILE A 244 22.72 -11.34 -18.84
C ILE A 244 22.11 -11.50 -17.45
N LEU A 245 22.89 -11.14 -16.43
CA LEU A 245 22.45 -11.21 -15.04
C LEU A 245 21.33 -10.19 -14.79
N ILE A 246 20.18 -10.67 -14.31
CA ILE A 246 18.96 -9.85 -14.12
C ILE A 246 19.16 -8.66 -13.17
N THR A 247 20.11 -8.77 -12.22
CA THR A 247 20.43 -7.69 -11.27
C THR A 247 21.19 -6.53 -11.91
N ARG A 248 21.77 -6.73 -13.11
CA ARG A 248 22.42 -5.66 -13.89
C ARG A 248 21.44 -4.88 -14.77
N ILE A 249 20.24 -5.42 -14.99
CA ILE A 249 19.19 -4.80 -15.81
C ILE A 249 18.33 -3.92 -14.90
N GLY A 250 17.95 -2.73 -15.37
CA GLY A 250 16.98 -1.88 -14.66
C GLY A 250 15.63 -2.58 -14.49
N LEU A 251 14.96 -2.36 -13.36
CA LEU A 251 13.71 -3.05 -13.02
C LEU A 251 12.62 -2.86 -14.08
N ASN A 252 12.52 -1.67 -14.68
CA ASN A 252 11.56 -1.38 -15.74
C ASN A 252 11.76 -2.31 -16.95
N HIS A 253 12.99 -2.41 -17.45
CA HIS A 253 13.30 -3.21 -18.62
C HIS A 253 13.11 -4.71 -18.33
N SER A 254 13.56 -5.19 -17.16
CA SER A 254 13.34 -6.57 -16.75
C SER A 254 11.84 -6.91 -16.68
N ARG A 255 11.03 -6.09 -15.98
CA ARG A 255 9.59 -6.35 -15.82
C ARG A 255 8.79 -6.16 -17.11
N LYS A 256 9.22 -5.28 -18.02
CA LYS A 256 8.61 -5.12 -19.36
C LYS A 256 8.86 -6.32 -20.26
N SER A 257 10.01 -6.96 -20.13
CA SER A 257 10.39 -8.11 -20.97
C SER A 257 9.65 -9.43 -20.67
N MET A 258 8.92 -9.47 -19.56
CA MET A 258 8.18 -10.65 -19.11
C MET A 258 6.71 -10.31 -18.92
N SER A 259 5.83 -11.26 -19.27
CA SER A 259 4.41 -11.18 -19.00
C SER A 259 4.02 -12.15 -17.89
N VAL A 260 3.11 -11.74 -17.01
CA VAL A 260 2.59 -12.60 -15.94
C VAL A 260 1.07 -12.52 -15.87
N ALA A 261 0.43 -13.70 -15.79
CA ALA A 261 -0.95 -13.85 -15.36
C ALA A 261 -0.95 -14.35 -13.90
N PRO A 262 -1.24 -13.48 -12.91
CA PRO A 262 -1.15 -13.83 -11.50
C PRO A 262 -2.30 -14.76 -11.06
N GLN A 263 -2.10 -15.47 -9.95
CA GLN A 263 -3.12 -16.33 -9.32
C GLN A 263 -4.39 -15.55 -8.98
N GLU A 264 -4.24 -14.36 -8.41
CA GLU A 264 -5.34 -13.46 -8.06
C GLU A 264 -5.44 -12.35 -9.10
N PRO A 265 -6.49 -12.32 -9.94
CA PRO A 265 -6.64 -11.29 -10.94
C PRO A 265 -7.02 -9.96 -10.28
N VAL A 266 -6.21 -8.93 -10.50
CA VAL A 266 -6.47 -7.58 -9.98
C VAL A 266 -6.93 -6.68 -11.12
N LEU A 267 -8.15 -6.16 -11.01
CA LEU A 267 -8.70 -5.15 -11.92
C LEU A 267 -8.88 -3.83 -11.18
N PHE A 268 -8.56 -2.73 -11.84
CA PHE A 268 -8.67 -1.38 -11.29
C PHE A 268 -10.01 -0.75 -11.67
N THR A 269 -10.45 0.22 -10.88
CA THR A 269 -11.60 1.05 -11.22
C THR A 269 -11.32 1.84 -12.50
N GLY A 270 -12.26 1.82 -13.45
CA GLY A 270 -12.13 2.44 -14.77
C GLY A 270 -12.62 1.53 -15.89
N THR A 271 -12.42 1.93 -17.14
CA THR A 271 -12.95 1.17 -18.28
C THR A 271 -12.25 -0.18 -18.49
N VAL A 272 -12.93 -1.12 -19.15
CA VAL A 272 -12.32 -2.38 -19.61
C VAL A 272 -11.08 -2.09 -20.45
N ARG A 273 -11.16 -1.10 -21.35
CA ARG A 273 -10.04 -0.64 -22.18
C ARG A 273 -8.83 -0.22 -21.35
N LYS A 274 -9.01 0.67 -20.37
CA LYS A 274 -7.93 1.17 -19.50
C LYS A 274 -7.32 0.05 -18.66
N ASN A 275 -8.11 -0.97 -18.32
CA ASN A 275 -7.64 -2.14 -17.64
C ASN A 275 -6.80 -3.05 -18.54
N LEU A 276 -7.12 -3.19 -19.83
CA LEU A 276 -6.32 -3.97 -20.78
C LEU A 276 -5.04 -3.25 -21.20
N ASP A 277 -5.17 -1.97 -21.53
CA ASP A 277 -4.11 -1.09 -22.00
C ASP A 277 -4.13 0.25 -21.25
N PRO A 278 -3.43 0.34 -20.11
CA PRO A 278 -3.39 1.56 -19.31
C PRO A 278 -2.61 2.71 -19.96
N PHE A 279 -1.76 2.42 -20.95
CA PHE A 279 -0.87 3.40 -21.59
C PHE A 279 -1.37 3.82 -22.99
N ASN A 280 -2.46 3.23 -23.49
CA ASN A 280 -2.96 3.44 -24.85
C ASN A 280 -1.89 3.17 -25.93
N GLU A 281 -1.09 2.13 -25.73
CA GLU A 281 -0.04 1.71 -26.66
C GLU A 281 -0.59 0.90 -27.85
N TYR A 282 -1.78 0.32 -27.72
CA TYR A 282 -2.35 -0.61 -28.70
C TYR A 282 -3.59 -0.06 -29.42
N LEU A 283 -3.78 -0.50 -30.66
CA LEU A 283 -4.96 -0.15 -31.45
C LEU A 283 -6.20 -0.88 -30.93
N GLY A 284 -7.38 -0.27 -31.12
CA GLY A 284 -8.65 -0.86 -30.68
C GLY A 284 -8.94 -2.23 -31.32
N GLU A 285 -8.47 -2.45 -32.55
CA GLU A 285 -8.57 -3.74 -33.25
C GLU A 285 -7.72 -4.82 -32.56
N GLU A 286 -6.50 -4.50 -32.13
CA GLU A 286 -5.65 -5.44 -31.41
C GLU A 286 -6.27 -5.85 -30.07
N LEU A 287 -6.92 -4.91 -29.37
CA LEU A 287 -7.65 -5.22 -28.14
C LEU A 287 -8.80 -6.20 -28.39
N TRP A 288 -9.58 -5.99 -29.44
CA TRP A 288 -10.67 -6.90 -29.81
C TRP A 288 -10.17 -8.27 -30.26
N ASN A 289 -9.06 -8.33 -31.00
CA ASN A 289 -8.43 -9.58 -31.43
C ASN A 289 -7.95 -10.40 -30.23
N VAL A 290 -7.29 -9.76 -29.26
CA VAL A 290 -6.86 -10.46 -28.03
C VAL A 290 -8.06 -10.92 -27.20
N LEU A 291 -9.13 -10.12 -27.11
CA LEU A 291 -10.37 -10.52 -26.45
C LEU A 291 -11.06 -11.70 -27.16
N GLU A 292 -10.90 -11.83 -28.47
CA GLU A 292 -11.36 -12.98 -29.24
C GLU A 292 -10.52 -14.23 -28.93
N GLU A 293 -9.19 -14.09 -28.87
CA GLU A 293 -8.28 -15.18 -28.51
C GLU A 293 -8.56 -15.75 -27.11
N VAL A 294 -8.92 -14.90 -26.14
CA VAL A 294 -9.30 -15.33 -24.78
C VAL A 294 -10.80 -15.61 -24.62
N GLN A 295 -11.57 -15.64 -25.72
CA GLN A 295 -13.01 -15.92 -25.74
C GLN A 295 -13.86 -14.99 -24.85
N LEU A 296 -13.39 -13.77 -24.61
CA LEU A 296 -14.09 -12.77 -23.81
C LEU A 296 -14.83 -11.73 -24.69
N LYS A 297 -14.62 -11.76 -26.01
CA LYS A 297 -15.22 -10.83 -26.98
C LYS A 297 -16.75 -10.73 -26.85
N GLU A 298 -17.46 -11.86 -26.85
CA GLU A 298 -18.93 -11.87 -26.75
C GLU A 298 -19.42 -11.30 -25.42
N THR A 299 -18.74 -11.65 -24.33
CA THR A 299 -19.06 -11.14 -22.98
C THR A 299 -18.92 -9.62 -22.94
N ILE A 300 -17.80 -9.08 -23.44
CA ILE A 300 -17.57 -7.63 -23.47
C ILE A 300 -18.51 -6.94 -24.47
N GLN A 301 -18.81 -7.55 -25.62
CA GLN A 301 -19.77 -7.00 -26.58
C GLN A 301 -21.20 -6.92 -26.04
N GLY A 302 -21.58 -7.84 -25.16
CA GLY A 302 -22.88 -7.82 -24.47
C GLY A 302 -23.01 -6.75 -23.39
N LEU A 303 -21.91 -6.12 -22.95
CA LEU A 303 -21.95 -5.02 -21.99
C LEU A 303 -22.42 -3.72 -22.65
N PRO A 304 -23.19 -2.87 -21.95
CA PRO A 304 -23.81 -1.68 -22.53
C PRO A 304 -22.81 -0.68 -23.12
N GLY A 305 -21.62 -0.56 -22.52
CA GLY A 305 -20.54 0.32 -22.99
C GLY A 305 -19.43 -0.42 -23.75
N LYS A 306 -19.57 -1.72 -24.04
CA LYS A 306 -18.52 -2.56 -24.61
C LYS A 306 -17.17 -2.39 -23.89
N MET A 307 -16.12 -1.92 -24.58
CA MET A 307 -14.80 -1.65 -23.98
C MET A 307 -14.77 -0.41 -23.07
N ASP A 308 -15.73 0.49 -23.21
CA ASP A 308 -15.86 1.70 -22.38
C ASP A 308 -16.74 1.46 -21.14
N THR A 309 -17.20 0.22 -20.93
CA THR A 309 -17.89 -0.17 -19.71
C THR A 309 -17.01 0.06 -18.49
N GLU A 310 -17.52 0.79 -17.50
CA GLU A 310 -16.82 1.01 -16.24
C GLU A 310 -16.80 -0.25 -15.38
N LEU A 311 -15.62 -0.63 -14.93
CA LEU A 311 -15.39 -1.70 -13.95
C LEU A 311 -15.46 -1.12 -12.54
N ALA A 312 -16.26 -1.77 -11.70
CA ALA A 312 -16.31 -1.52 -10.27
C ALA A 312 -15.00 -1.94 -9.58
N GLU A 313 -14.81 -1.55 -8.31
CA GLU A 313 -13.62 -1.88 -7.54
C GLU A 313 -13.30 -3.39 -7.59
N SER A 314 -12.04 -3.74 -7.87
CA SER A 314 -11.59 -5.13 -8.05
C SER A 314 -12.36 -5.95 -9.10
N GLY A 315 -13.08 -5.28 -10.00
CA GLY A 315 -13.87 -5.91 -11.07
C GLY A 315 -15.05 -6.73 -10.57
N LEU A 316 -15.73 -6.30 -9.50
CA LEU A 316 -16.88 -7.01 -8.92
C LEU A 316 -18.04 -7.27 -9.89
N ASN A 317 -18.10 -6.54 -11.01
CA ASN A 317 -19.07 -6.73 -12.09
C ASN A 317 -18.74 -7.91 -13.02
N LEU A 318 -17.57 -8.53 -12.89
CA LEU A 318 -17.14 -9.69 -13.66
C LEU A 318 -17.03 -10.93 -12.78
N SER A 319 -17.33 -12.10 -13.35
CA SER A 319 -17.12 -13.38 -12.67
C SER A 319 -15.63 -13.61 -12.39
N VAL A 320 -15.31 -14.49 -11.44
CA VAL A 320 -13.91 -14.83 -11.12
C VAL A 320 -13.15 -15.32 -12.36
N GLY A 321 -13.76 -16.18 -13.17
CA GLY A 321 -13.17 -16.68 -14.42
C GLY A 321 -12.98 -15.59 -15.46
N GLN A 322 -13.97 -14.69 -15.64
CA GLN A 322 -13.84 -13.56 -16.56
C GLN A 322 -12.68 -12.63 -16.15
N ARG A 323 -12.50 -12.39 -14.85
CA ARG A 323 -11.36 -11.59 -14.34
C ARG A 323 -10.01 -12.25 -14.64
N GLN A 324 -9.93 -13.58 -14.55
CA GLN A 324 -8.73 -14.33 -14.95
C GLN A 324 -8.45 -14.18 -16.46
N LEU A 325 -9.48 -14.28 -17.31
CA LEU A 325 -9.36 -14.09 -18.76
C LEU A 325 -8.93 -12.67 -19.13
N VAL A 326 -9.40 -11.63 -18.43
CA VAL A 326 -8.90 -10.26 -18.62
C VAL A 326 -7.41 -10.15 -18.29
N CYS A 327 -6.97 -10.79 -17.20
CA CYS A 327 -5.55 -10.81 -16.84
C CYS A 327 -4.70 -11.58 -17.85
N LEU A 328 -5.23 -12.67 -18.40
CA LEU A 328 -4.59 -13.41 -19.49
C LEU A 328 -4.48 -12.57 -20.77
N ALA A 329 -5.55 -11.86 -21.15
CA ALA A 329 -5.56 -10.94 -22.28
C ALA A 329 -4.46 -9.88 -22.17
N ARG A 330 -4.28 -9.26 -20.98
CA ARG A 330 -3.17 -8.32 -20.73
C ARG A 330 -1.80 -8.94 -20.98
N ALA A 331 -1.61 -10.18 -20.55
CA ALA A 331 -0.34 -10.87 -20.67
C ALA A 331 -0.01 -11.20 -22.14
N ILE A 332 -1.02 -11.59 -22.92
CA ILE A 332 -0.93 -11.86 -24.36
C ILE A 332 -0.68 -10.59 -25.17
N LEU A 333 -1.38 -9.49 -24.85
CA LEU A 333 -1.28 -8.21 -25.56
C LEU A 333 0.16 -7.68 -25.64
N ARG A 334 0.95 -7.92 -24.58
CA ARG A 334 2.36 -7.51 -24.49
C ARG A 334 3.30 -8.27 -25.43
N LYS A 335 2.90 -9.42 -25.97
CA LYS A 335 3.69 -10.23 -26.93
C LYS A 335 5.14 -10.51 -26.47
N ASN A 336 5.34 -10.67 -25.16
CA ASN A 336 6.65 -10.98 -24.56
C ASN A 336 7.04 -12.44 -24.81
N LYS A 337 8.35 -12.69 -24.96
CA LYS A 337 8.89 -14.05 -25.17
C LYS A 337 8.87 -14.93 -23.92
N ILE A 338 8.87 -14.32 -22.74
CA ILE A 338 8.75 -15.00 -21.46
C ILE A 338 7.34 -14.73 -20.91
N LEU A 339 6.53 -15.78 -20.82
CA LEU A 339 5.18 -15.73 -20.26
C LEU A 339 5.08 -16.66 -19.04
N ILE A 340 4.58 -16.13 -17.94
CA ILE A 340 4.41 -16.86 -16.67
C ILE A 340 2.92 -16.92 -16.34
N LEU A 341 2.41 -18.12 -16.12
CA LEU A 341 1.02 -18.38 -15.78
C LEU A 341 0.94 -18.99 -14.37
N ASP A 342 0.48 -18.24 -13.37
CA ASP A 342 0.29 -18.75 -12.01
C ASP A 342 -1.18 -19.11 -11.80
N LYS A 343 -1.51 -20.41 -11.90
CA LYS A 343 -2.89 -20.94 -11.77
C LYS A 343 -3.94 -20.21 -12.63
N ALA A 344 -3.55 -19.73 -13.80
CA ALA A 344 -4.42 -18.93 -14.66
C ALA A 344 -5.71 -19.64 -15.14
N THR A 345 -5.80 -20.97 -14.99
CA THR A 345 -6.95 -21.80 -15.39
C THR A 345 -7.74 -22.39 -14.23
N SER A 346 -7.42 -22.06 -12.96
CA SER A 346 -8.01 -22.76 -11.81
C SER A 346 -9.50 -22.50 -11.61
N ASN A 347 -10.01 -21.34 -12.04
CA ASN A 347 -11.41 -20.94 -11.89
C ASN A 347 -12.12 -20.76 -13.24
N VAL A 348 -11.51 -21.30 -14.31
CA VAL A 348 -12.09 -21.32 -15.65
C VAL A 348 -12.75 -22.68 -15.83
N ASP A 349 -13.98 -22.69 -16.34
CA ASP A 349 -14.70 -23.94 -16.62
C ASP A 349 -13.87 -24.82 -17.57
N PRO A 350 -13.76 -26.15 -17.31
CA PRO A 350 -12.95 -27.07 -18.11
C PRO A 350 -13.14 -26.97 -19.63
N ARG A 351 -14.34 -26.59 -20.11
CA ARG A 351 -14.59 -26.39 -21.54
C ARG A 351 -13.80 -25.21 -22.10
N TYR A 352 -13.88 -24.06 -21.42
CA TYR A 352 -13.11 -22.86 -21.77
C TYR A 352 -11.61 -23.06 -21.55
N GLY A 353 -11.21 -23.83 -20.52
CA GLY A 353 -9.82 -24.16 -20.26
C GLY A 353 -9.16 -24.98 -21.37
N ALA A 354 -9.89 -25.95 -21.95
CA ALA A 354 -9.43 -26.74 -23.08
C ALA A 354 -9.30 -25.89 -24.36
N GLU A 355 -10.26 -25.00 -24.60
CA GLU A 355 -10.27 -24.14 -25.79
C GLU A 355 -9.21 -23.03 -25.72
N VAL A 356 -8.97 -22.41 -24.56
CA VAL A 356 -7.83 -21.48 -24.37
C VAL A 356 -6.50 -22.17 -24.67
N HIS A 357 -6.37 -23.44 -24.32
CA HIS A 357 -5.18 -24.23 -24.66
C HIS A 357 -5.06 -24.51 -26.16
N GLU A 358 -6.19 -24.73 -26.85
CA GLU A 358 -6.24 -24.90 -28.30
C GLU A 358 -5.94 -23.59 -29.05
N THR A 359 -6.47 -22.44 -28.63
CA THR A 359 -6.21 -21.12 -29.25
C THR A 359 -4.76 -20.68 -29.11
N TRP A 360 -4.06 -21.16 -28.08
CA TRP A 360 -2.64 -20.89 -27.89
C TRP A 360 -1.73 -21.73 -28.79
N ASN A 361 -2.27 -22.82 -29.35
CA ASN A 361 -1.56 -23.78 -30.19
C ASN A 361 -1.33 -23.33 -31.66
N PRO A 362 -2.21 -22.57 -32.36
CA PRO A 362 -1.98 -22.16 -33.74
C PRO A 362 -0.95 -21.02 -33.90
N ASN A 363 -0.84 -20.07 -32.97
CA ASN A 363 0.11 -18.96 -33.04
C ASN A 363 1.49 -19.29 -32.45
N CYS A 364 1.64 -20.44 -31.80
CA CYS A 364 2.89 -20.93 -31.23
C CYS A 364 3.36 -22.14 -32.06
N LYS A 365 4.39 -21.98 -32.90
CA LYS A 365 4.93 -23.03 -33.81
C LYS A 365 5.58 -24.24 -33.10
N CYS A 366 5.14 -24.61 -31.89
CA CYS A 366 5.70 -25.69 -31.09
C CYS A 366 4.62 -26.59 -30.48
N GLY A 367 4.38 -27.73 -31.14
CA GLY A 367 3.99 -29.02 -30.54
C GLY A 367 2.58 -29.15 -29.94
N LYS A 368 1.80 -30.08 -30.50
CA LYS A 368 0.47 -30.50 -30.00
C LYS A 368 0.55 -31.05 -28.56
N TRP A 369 -0.38 -30.62 -27.70
CA TRP A 369 -0.79 -31.40 -26.53
C TRP A 369 -1.92 -32.35 -26.95
N LYS A 370 -1.78 -33.66 -26.69
CA LYS A 370 -2.87 -34.62 -26.90
C LYS A 370 -3.76 -34.63 -25.64
N THR A 371 -4.96 -34.05 -25.77
CA THR A 371 -6.21 -34.30 -25.00
C THR A 371 -6.21 -34.14 -23.46
N PHE A 372 -7.16 -33.34 -22.98
CA PHE A 372 -7.44 -32.99 -21.57
C PHE A 372 -8.07 -34.13 -20.74
N SER A 373 -8.35 -35.29 -21.34
CA SER A 373 -8.93 -36.45 -20.63
C SER A 373 -7.93 -37.23 -19.76
N ASP A 374 -6.63 -36.95 -19.91
CA ASP A 374 -5.58 -37.65 -19.16
C ASP A 374 -4.99 -36.79 -18.02
N ALA A 375 -5.35 -35.51 -17.85
CA ALA A 375 -4.75 -34.65 -16.83
C ALA A 375 -5.11 -35.04 -15.37
N GLU A 376 -6.27 -35.68 -15.15
CA GLU A 376 -6.62 -36.26 -13.83
C GLU A 376 -6.08 -37.68 -13.64
N LYS A 377 -5.73 -38.41 -14.71
CA LYS A 377 -5.23 -39.80 -14.64
C LYS A 377 -3.71 -39.92 -14.81
N CYS A 378 -3.04 -38.93 -15.40
CA CYS A 378 -1.58 -38.83 -15.54
C CYS A 378 -0.90 -38.19 -14.33
N PHE A 379 -1.56 -38.11 -13.18
CA PHE A 379 -0.92 -37.72 -11.92
C PHE A 379 0.16 -38.73 -11.44
N TYR A 380 0.40 -39.83 -12.18
CA TYR A 380 1.35 -40.88 -11.79
C TYR A 380 2.24 -41.50 -12.89
N ALA A 381 2.26 -41.04 -14.15
CA ALA A 381 3.16 -41.67 -15.13
C ALA A 381 3.54 -40.76 -16.31
N LEU A 382 4.87 -40.69 -16.52
CA LEU A 382 5.64 -40.37 -17.74
C LEU A 382 6.30 -38.98 -17.84
N PHE A 383 7.64 -39.07 -17.83
CA PHE A 383 8.74 -38.11 -17.61
C PHE A 383 9.09 -37.09 -18.72
N GLY A 384 9.65 -35.96 -18.27
CA GLY A 384 10.59 -35.00 -18.88
C GLY A 384 11.05 -34.02 -17.77
N PRO A 385 12.27 -33.42 -17.75
CA PRO A 385 13.01 -33.16 -16.51
C PRO A 385 12.22 -32.27 -15.53
N GLU A 386 11.67 -32.91 -14.50
CA GLU A 386 10.99 -32.24 -13.40
C GLU A 386 12.01 -31.48 -12.57
N ILE A 387 11.80 -30.18 -12.38
CA ILE A 387 12.38 -29.50 -11.21
C ILE A 387 11.45 -29.79 -10.04
N SER A 388 11.64 -30.96 -9.42
CA SER A 388 10.95 -31.32 -8.19
C SER A 388 11.54 -30.51 -7.04
N LEU A 389 10.83 -29.47 -6.60
CA LEU A 389 11.16 -28.67 -5.41
C LEU A 389 11.12 -29.48 -4.08
N ASN A 390 10.84 -30.80 -4.14
CA ASN A 390 10.76 -31.67 -2.97
C ASN A 390 12.09 -32.32 -2.55
N ASN A 391 13.18 -32.20 -3.33
CA ASN A 391 14.48 -32.78 -2.98
C ASN A 391 15.36 -31.89 -2.07
N ILE A 392 14.74 -31.19 -1.11
CA ILE A 392 15.43 -30.37 -0.11
C ILE A 392 15.14 -30.94 1.30
N ASN A 393 15.47 -32.21 1.54
CA ASN A 393 15.75 -32.71 2.90
C ASN A 393 16.33 -34.14 2.92
N PRO A 394 17.64 -34.36 3.18
CA PRO A 394 18.16 -35.69 3.47
C PRO A 394 18.10 -36.05 4.97
N ASN A 395 17.31 -35.35 5.78
CA ASN A 395 17.19 -35.64 7.22
C ASN A 395 15.75 -35.52 7.73
N LYS A 396 14.97 -36.59 7.58
CA LYS A 396 13.99 -37.02 8.58
C LYS A 396 13.59 -38.47 8.33
N GLY A 397 13.89 -39.31 9.32
CA GLY A 397 13.70 -40.74 9.29
C GLY A 397 12.24 -41.18 9.16
N LYS A 398 12.11 -42.42 8.68
CA LYS A 398 10.94 -43.28 8.65
C LYS A 398 9.95 -43.01 9.79
N GLN A 399 8.70 -42.72 9.45
CA GLN A 399 7.54 -43.35 10.07
C GLN A 399 6.33 -43.17 9.15
N GLY A 400 5.83 -44.30 8.65
CA GLY A 400 4.62 -44.33 7.83
C GLY A 400 3.39 -44.03 8.68
N LYS A 401 2.44 -43.33 8.07
CA LYS A 401 1.00 -43.46 8.35
C LYS A 401 0.23 -42.97 7.13
N LYS A 402 -0.50 -43.92 6.52
CA LYS A 402 -1.55 -43.69 5.53
C LYS A 402 -2.58 -42.71 6.13
N LEU A 403 -3.05 -41.73 5.36
CA LEU A 403 -4.36 -41.13 5.58
C LEU A 403 -4.86 -40.43 4.30
N TYR A 404 -6.17 -40.50 4.15
CA TYR A 404 -6.96 -40.51 2.94
C TYR A 404 -7.23 -39.11 2.36
N ALA A 405 -7.56 -39.09 1.07
CA ALA A 405 -8.12 -37.96 0.34
C ALA A 405 -9.44 -37.46 0.95
N VAL A 406 -9.63 -36.14 0.94
CA VAL A 406 -10.95 -35.50 0.85
C VAL A 406 -10.78 -34.23 0.00
N ASN A 407 -11.74 -34.07 -0.93
CA ASN A 407 -11.83 -33.14 -2.07
C ASN A 407 -11.40 -31.68 -1.86
#